data_AF-A0A519V2M6-F1
#
_entry.id   AF-A0A519V2M6-F1
#
_cell.length_a   1.000
_cell.length_b   1.000
_cell.length_c   1.000
_cell.angle_alpha   90.00
_cell.angle_beta   90.00
_cell.angle_gamma   90.00
#
_symmetry.space_group_name_H-M   'P 1'
#
loop_
_entity.id
_entity.type
_entity.pdbx_description
1 polymer ?
#
loop_
_entity_poly.entity_id
_entity_poly.type
_entity_poly.pdbx_seq_one_letter_code
_entity_poly.pdbx_strand_id
1 'polypeptide(L)'
;MTQSIINKEIGSLYIADDFTINSKTTLDELKARFGLKRLEMDTIYKTYQNATLYDLKILDWYFVMTFYYDGDKLTHISFYPRNEEINNSSWDNFNPEEDRNYLTTWMAKQLGDSKKFIWDLNQAGRHYSFSYPWGNVGVYYDFKGGTYSCIMGFNVQA
;
A
#
# COMPACT_ATOMS: atom_id res chain seq x y z
N MET A 1 13.91 -17.83 -0.37
CA MET A 1 12.48 -17.46 -0.28
C MET A 1 12.43 -15.98 0.01
N THR A 2 11.63 -15.22 -0.73
CA THR A 2 11.49 -13.80 -0.44
C THR A 2 10.68 -13.64 0.85
N GLN A 3 11.24 -12.95 1.84
CA GLN A 3 10.57 -12.70 3.11
C GLN A 3 9.33 -11.84 2.86
N SER A 4 8.17 -12.27 3.39
CA SER A 4 6.95 -11.48 3.30
C SER A 4 7.05 -10.30 4.26
N ILE A 5 6.72 -9.11 3.77
CA ILE A 5 6.59 -7.90 4.57
C ILE A 5 5.16 -7.71 5.08
N ILE A 6 4.19 -8.46 4.55
CA ILE A 6 2.78 -8.38 4.99
C ILE A 6 2.52 -9.50 5.99
N ASN A 7 2.28 -9.14 7.25
CA ASN A 7 1.70 -10.06 8.21
C ASN A 7 0.17 -10.00 8.14
N LYS A 8 -0.41 -10.96 7.42
CA LYS A 8 -1.86 -11.10 7.25
C LYS A 8 -2.60 -11.60 8.49
N GLU A 9 -1.91 -12.18 9.47
CA GLU A 9 -2.54 -12.69 10.70
C GLU A 9 -2.92 -11.54 11.64
N ILE A 10 -2.06 -10.52 11.72
CA ILE A 10 -2.26 -9.36 12.62
C ILE A 10 -2.56 -8.04 11.90
N GLY A 11 -2.50 -8.03 10.57
CA GLY A 11 -2.73 -6.82 9.79
C GLY A 11 -1.61 -5.82 9.99
N SER A 12 -0.40 -6.19 9.59
CA SER A 12 0.76 -5.32 9.72
C SER A 12 1.74 -5.38 8.53
N LEU A 13 2.46 -4.28 8.29
CA LEU A 13 3.59 -4.20 7.38
C LEU A 13 4.91 -4.12 8.17
N TYR A 14 5.82 -5.03 7.89
CA TYR A 14 7.19 -5.01 8.43
C TYR A 14 8.06 -4.11 7.56
N ILE A 15 8.46 -2.97 8.11
CA ILE A 15 9.27 -1.97 7.40
C ILE A 15 10.75 -2.12 7.73
N ALA A 16 11.05 -2.36 9.00
CA ALA A 16 12.38 -2.64 9.54
C ALA A 16 12.25 -3.57 10.75
N ASP A 17 13.37 -4.13 11.23
CA ASP A 17 13.38 -5.05 12.38
C ASP A 17 12.71 -4.46 13.63
N ASP A 18 12.78 -3.14 13.79
CA ASP A 18 12.26 -2.39 14.94
C ASP A 18 10.96 -1.62 14.64
N PHE A 19 10.45 -1.65 13.39
CA PHE A 19 9.34 -0.80 12.99
C PHE A 19 8.31 -1.53 12.13
N THR A 20 7.08 -1.56 12.65
CA THR A 20 5.92 -2.20 12.04
C THR A 20 4.79 -1.19 11.92
N ILE A 21 4.13 -1.16 10.76
CA ILE A 21 2.96 -0.29 10.52
C ILE A 21 1.68 -1.13 10.59
N ASN A 22 0.68 -0.66 11.33
CA ASN A 22 -0.64 -1.27 11.45
C ASN A 22 -1.72 -0.20 11.72
N SER A 23 -2.97 -0.61 11.95
CA SER A 23 -4.10 0.30 12.18
C SER A 23 -3.93 1.30 13.34
N LYS A 24 -3.01 1.04 14.26
CA LYS A 24 -2.70 1.90 15.41
C LYS A 24 -1.55 2.87 15.14
N THR A 25 -0.83 2.72 14.03
CA THR A 25 0.30 3.58 13.69
C THR A 25 -0.19 5.00 13.43
N THR A 26 0.22 5.92 14.30
CA THR A 26 -0.13 7.32 14.25
C THR A 26 0.73 8.09 13.26
N LEU A 27 0.23 9.25 12.83
CA LEU A 27 0.99 10.14 11.97
C LEU A 27 2.28 10.64 12.66
N ASP A 28 2.24 10.84 13.98
CA ASP A 28 3.41 11.31 14.73
C ASP A 28 4.51 10.24 14.84
N GLU A 29 4.16 8.96 14.94
CA GLU A 29 5.13 7.86 14.83
C GLU A 29 5.80 7.84 13.45
N LEU A 30 5.05 8.06 12.36
CA LEU A 30 5.64 8.17 11.02
C LEU A 30 6.59 9.38 10.92
N LYS A 31 6.18 10.54 11.42
CA LYS A 31 7.02 11.75 11.45
C LYS A 31 8.29 11.54 12.25
N ALA A 32 8.21 10.89 13.40
CA ALA A 32 9.37 10.58 14.23
C ALA A 32 10.32 9.60 13.51
N ARG A 33 9.79 8.61 12.79
CA ARG A 33 10.60 7.57 12.12
C ARG A 33 11.29 8.07 10.86
N PHE A 34 10.58 8.82 10.02
CA PHE A 34 11.06 9.19 8.68
C PHE A 34 11.50 10.65 8.57
N GLY A 35 11.08 11.50 9.50
CA GLY A 35 11.31 12.93 9.49
C GLY A 35 10.36 13.66 8.53
N LEU A 36 9.98 14.88 8.90
CA LEU A 36 9.05 15.72 8.14
C LEU A 36 9.50 16.03 6.70
N LYS A 37 10.81 16.02 6.44
CA LYS A 37 11.35 16.31 5.10
C LYS A 37 11.13 15.18 4.09
N ARG A 38 10.87 13.95 4.57
CA ARG A 38 10.64 12.78 3.70
C ARG A 38 9.17 12.49 3.47
N LEU A 39 8.29 13.01 4.33
CA LEU A 39 6.85 12.84 4.25
C LEU A 39 6.25 14.02 3.50
N GLU A 40 5.72 13.77 2.30
CA GLU A 40 4.84 14.73 1.64
C GLU A 40 3.45 14.64 2.25
N MET A 41 2.95 15.74 2.79
CA MET A 41 1.68 15.80 3.52
C MET A 41 0.66 16.60 2.73
N ASP A 42 -0.52 16.03 2.48
CA ASP A 42 -1.65 16.75 1.88
C ASP A 42 -2.92 16.58 2.73
N THR A 43 -3.65 17.69 2.90
CA THR A 43 -4.95 17.71 3.59
C THR A 43 -6.04 17.64 2.55
N ILE A 44 -6.60 16.45 2.34
CA ILE A 44 -7.56 16.22 1.25
C ILE A 44 -8.94 16.79 1.63
N TYR A 45 -9.43 16.54 2.85
CA TYR A 45 -10.73 17.05 3.30
C TYR A 45 -10.97 16.90 4.82
N LYS A 46 -11.33 17.98 5.53
CA LYS A 46 -11.62 17.99 6.98
C LYS A 46 -10.51 17.32 7.81
N THR A 47 -10.82 16.21 8.48
CA THR A 47 -9.92 15.40 9.30
C THR A 47 -9.08 14.43 8.48
N TYR A 48 -9.33 14.35 7.18
CA TYR A 48 -8.67 13.42 6.28
C TYR A 48 -7.35 13.99 5.76
N GLN A 49 -6.26 13.32 6.11
CA GLN A 49 -4.89 13.71 5.80
C GLN A 49 -4.16 12.51 5.22
N ASN A 50 -3.26 12.74 4.27
CA ASN A 50 -2.36 11.71 3.81
C ASN A 50 -0.91 12.07 4.09
N ALA A 51 -0.06 11.05 4.15
CA ALA A 51 1.38 11.18 4.23
C ALA A 51 1.99 10.24 3.21
N THR A 52 2.77 10.76 2.26
CA THR A 52 3.41 9.95 1.22
C THR A 52 4.92 9.88 1.45
N LEU A 53 5.45 8.66 1.44
CA LEU A 53 6.87 8.33 1.39
C LEU A 53 7.23 7.84 0.00
N TYR A 54 8.21 8.49 -0.62
CA TYR A 54 8.81 8.05 -1.87
C TYR A 54 10.09 7.27 -1.61
N ASP A 55 10.36 6.29 -2.48
CA ASP A 55 11.60 5.51 -2.53
C ASP A 55 11.98 4.88 -1.18
N LEU A 56 10.98 4.42 -0.43
CA LEU A 56 11.21 3.66 0.79
C LEU A 56 11.73 2.28 0.40
N LYS A 57 13.01 2.00 0.71
CA LYS A 57 13.60 0.68 0.49
C LYS A 57 13.27 -0.27 1.64
N ILE A 58 12.65 -1.40 1.33
CA ILE A 58 12.39 -2.50 2.27
C ILE A 58 12.85 -3.79 1.59
N LEU A 59 13.82 -4.47 2.19
CA LEU A 59 14.51 -5.61 1.57
C LEU A 59 15.01 -5.24 0.16
N ASP A 60 14.59 -5.98 -0.86
CA ASP A 60 15.00 -5.82 -2.26
C ASP A 60 14.02 -4.95 -3.07
N TRP A 61 13.06 -4.29 -2.42
CA TRP A 61 12.06 -3.47 -3.10
C TRP A 61 12.09 -2.01 -2.69
N TYR A 62 11.70 -1.16 -3.62
CA TYR A 62 11.42 0.25 -3.42
C TYR A 62 9.91 0.46 -3.41
N PHE A 63 9.45 1.36 -2.55
CA PHE A 63 8.04 1.65 -2.39
C PHE A 63 7.78 3.15 -2.46
N VAL A 64 6.72 3.50 -3.20
CA VAL A 64 5.90 4.68 -2.87
C VAL A 64 4.80 4.21 -1.94
N MET A 65 4.69 4.79 -0.75
CA MET A 65 3.66 4.47 0.24
C MET A 65 2.91 5.72 0.66
N THR A 66 1.59 5.71 0.54
CA THR A 66 0.70 6.75 1.04
C THR A 66 -0.14 6.22 2.19
N PHE A 67 -0.01 6.84 3.35
CA PHE A 67 -0.75 6.55 4.56
C PHE A 67 -1.94 7.49 4.67
N TYR A 68 -3.15 6.96 4.85
CA TYR A 68 -4.36 7.76 4.89
C TYR A 68 -5.01 7.76 6.27
N TYR A 69 -5.11 8.93 6.85
CA TYR A 69 -5.64 9.18 8.18
C TYR A 69 -7.01 9.84 8.13
N ASP A 70 -7.93 9.39 8.96
CA ASP A 70 -9.14 10.14 9.32
C ASP A 70 -9.06 10.50 10.80
N GLY A 71 -8.75 11.76 11.08
CA GLY A 71 -8.28 12.19 12.40
C GLY A 71 -6.91 11.57 12.69
N ASP A 72 -6.78 10.88 13.82
CA ASP A 72 -5.55 10.17 14.21
C ASP A 72 -5.59 8.67 13.86
N LYS A 73 -6.65 8.20 13.19
CA LYS A 73 -6.83 6.78 12.86
C LYS A 73 -6.32 6.49 11.46
N LEU A 74 -5.34 5.58 11.33
CA LEU A 74 -4.89 5.08 10.04
C LEU A 74 -5.99 4.19 9.42
N THR A 75 -6.57 4.64 8.32
CA THR A 75 -7.68 3.94 7.66
C THR A 75 -7.18 2.95 6.62
N HIS A 76 -6.17 3.34 5.84
CA HIS A 76 -5.54 2.46 4.86
C HIS A 76 -4.17 2.97 4.44
N ILE A 77 -3.43 2.08 3.79
CA ILE A 77 -2.14 2.33 3.18
C ILE A 77 -2.26 1.95 1.71
N SER A 78 -1.96 2.88 0.82
CA SER A 78 -1.73 2.60 -0.60
C SER A 78 -0.23 2.48 -0.83
N PHE A 79 0.21 1.47 -1.57
CA PHE A 79 1.63 1.28 -1.84
C PHE A 79 1.90 0.63 -3.18
N TYR A 80 3.08 0.97 -3.71
CA TYR A 80 3.55 0.57 -5.03
C TYR A 80 4.95 -0.04 -4.92
N PRO A 81 5.07 -1.38 -4.79
CA PRO A 81 6.37 -2.05 -4.82
C PRO A 81 6.99 -1.96 -6.22
N ARG A 82 8.31 -1.78 -6.28
CA ARG A 82 9.15 -1.88 -7.48
C ARG A 82 10.46 -2.57 -7.14
N ASN A 83 11.09 -3.17 -8.14
CA ASN A 83 12.43 -3.77 -8.07
C ASN A 83 13.56 -2.75 -8.29
N GLU A 84 13.23 -1.52 -8.66
CA GLU A 84 14.15 -0.42 -8.90
C GLU A 84 13.62 0.89 -8.30
N GLU A 85 14.54 1.84 -8.09
CA GLU A 85 14.21 3.17 -7.57
C GLU A 85 13.30 3.92 -8.55
N ILE A 86 12.31 4.64 -8.02
CA ILE A 86 11.29 5.28 -8.86
C ILE A 86 11.76 6.68 -9.23
N ASN A 87 11.90 6.94 -10.52
CA ASN A 87 12.06 8.30 -10.99
C ASN A 87 10.68 8.98 -11.07
N ASN A 88 10.34 9.77 -10.05
CA ASN A 88 9.05 10.46 -9.90
C ASN A 88 8.76 11.54 -10.97
N SER A 89 9.65 11.75 -11.93
CA SER A 89 9.53 12.81 -12.94
C SER A 89 8.85 12.39 -14.25
N SER A 90 8.37 11.14 -14.39
CA SER A 90 7.56 10.77 -15.55
C SER A 90 6.41 9.83 -15.21
N TRP A 91 5.20 10.26 -15.59
CA TRP A 91 3.99 9.43 -15.68
C TRP A 91 4.12 8.34 -16.76
N ASP A 92 5.14 8.39 -17.61
CA ASP A 92 5.45 7.38 -18.64
C ASP A 92 5.92 6.04 -18.04
N ASN A 93 6.20 5.98 -16.74
CA ASN A 93 6.64 4.77 -16.04
C ASN A 93 5.50 3.79 -15.71
N PHE A 94 4.25 4.17 -15.94
CA PHE A 94 3.09 3.33 -15.60
C PHE A 94 2.52 2.70 -16.87
N ASN A 95 2.79 1.40 -17.03
CA ASN A 95 2.09 0.56 -17.99
C ASN A 95 0.97 -0.18 -17.24
N PRO A 96 -0.31 0.19 -17.43
CA PRO A 96 -1.40 -0.34 -16.63
C PRO A 96 -1.50 -1.88 -16.64
N GLU A 97 -1.21 -2.53 -17.78
CA GLU A 97 -1.30 -4.00 -17.86
C GLU A 97 -0.12 -4.70 -17.18
N GLU A 98 1.10 -4.19 -17.38
CA GLU A 98 2.30 -4.73 -16.73
C GLU A 98 2.23 -4.51 -15.22
N ASP A 99 1.81 -3.33 -14.78
CA ASP A 99 1.61 -2.98 -13.38
C ASP A 99 0.57 -3.88 -12.73
N ARG A 100 -0.58 -4.07 -13.38
CA ARG A 100 -1.63 -4.97 -12.89
C ARG A 100 -1.07 -6.37 -12.61
N ASN A 101 -0.39 -6.97 -13.58
CA ASN A 101 0.13 -8.33 -13.46
C ASN A 101 1.26 -8.41 -12.43
N TYR A 102 2.17 -7.44 -12.43
CA TYR A 102 3.26 -7.34 -11.48
C TYR A 102 2.75 -7.24 -10.04
N LEU A 103 1.86 -6.28 -9.76
CA LEU A 103 1.33 -6.04 -8.42
C LEU A 103 0.52 -7.23 -7.92
N THR A 104 -0.30 -7.86 -8.79
CA THR A 104 -1.05 -9.07 -8.43
C THR A 104 -0.12 -10.21 -8.04
N THR A 105 0.92 -10.44 -8.85
CA THR A 105 1.91 -11.51 -8.59
C THR A 105 2.70 -11.23 -7.32
N TRP A 106 3.11 -9.98 -7.12
CA TRP A 106 3.82 -9.57 -5.91
C TRP A 106 2.93 -9.79 -4.67
N MET A 107 1.68 -9.32 -4.70
CA MET A 107 0.73 -9.46 -3.60
C MET A 107 0.41 -10.93 -3.29
N ALA A 108 0.22 -11.77 -4.31
CA ALA A 108 0.03 -13.21 -4.14
C ALA A 108 1.20 -13.85 -3.39
N LYS A 109 2.44 -13.52 -3.75
CA LYS A 109 3.64 -13.99 -3.06
C LYS A 109 3.67 -13.54 -1.60
N GLN A 110 3.36 -12.28 -1.31
CA GLN A 110 3.32 -11.77 0.07
C GLN A 110 2.31 -12.51 0.94
N LEU A 111 1.16 -12.86 0.38
CA LEU A 111 0.07 -13.51 1.11
C LEU A 111 0.17 -15.04 1.12
N GLY A 112 1.14 -15.62 0.41
CA GLY A 112 1.26 -17.06 0.21
C GLY A 112 0.11 -17.64 -0.60
N ASP A 113 -0.51 -16.85 -1.48
CA ASP A 113 -1.55 -17.32 -2.39
C ASP A 113 -0.92 -17.89 -3.67
N SER A 114 -1.39 -19.06 -4.07
CA SER A 114 -0.93 -19.77 -5.27
C SER A 114 -1.98 -19.81 -6.38
N LYS A 115 -3.14 -19.18 -6.18
CA LYS A 115 -4.21 -19.16 -7.19
C LYS A 115 -3.84 -18.23 -8.34
N LYS A 116 -4.19 -18.67 -9.56
CA LYS A 116 -4.10 -17.83 -10.76
C LYS A 116 -5.31 -16.90 -10.79
N PHE A 117 -5.12 -15.69 -10.27
CA PHE A 117 -6.13 -14.64 -10.37
C PHE A 117 -6.27 -14.18 -11.82
N ILE A 118 -7.51 -13.96 -12.28
CA ILE A 118 -7.82 -13.40 -13.60
C ILE A 118 -8.62 -12.12 -13.38
N TRP A 119 -8.13 -11.02 -13.94
CA TRP A 119 -8.81 -9.73 -13.87
C TRP A 119 -10.05 -9.72 -14.77
N ASP A 120 -11.22 -9.44 -14.19
CA ASP A 120 -12.42 -9.10 -14.95
C ASP A 120 -12.63 -7.58 -14.90
N LEU A 121 -12.19 -6.88 -15.94
CA LEU A 121 -12.27 -5.42 -16.05
C LEU A 121 -13.69 -4.90 -16.33
N ASN A 122 -14.65 -5.79 -16.58
CA ASN A 122 -16.05 -5.42 -16.82
C ASN A 122 -16.85 -5.28 -15.51
N GLN A 123 -16.26 -5.67 -14.37
CA GLN A 123 -16.87 -5.49 -13.05
C GLN A 123 -16.14 -4.37 -12.31
N ALA A 124 -16.86 -3.34 -11.91
CA ALA A 124 -16.29 -2.29 -11.06
C ALA A 124 -15.96 -2.86 -9.67
N GLY A 125 -14.73 -2.68 -9.18
CA GLY A 125 -14.41 -2.92 -7.77
C GLY A 125 -13.08 -3.61 -7.49
N ARG A 126 -13.04 -4.35 -6.36
CA ARG A 126 -11.85 -5.00 -5.81
C ARG A 126 -11.58 -6.29 -6.57
N HIS A 127 -10.75 -6.23 -7.59
CA HIS A 127 -10.50 -7.40 -8.43
C HIS A 127 -9.72 -8.46 -7.65
N TYR A 128 -8.62 -8.11 -6.97
CA TYR A 128 -7.82 -9.07 -6.19
C TYR A 128 -7.70 -8.62 -4.74
N SER A 129 -8.61 -9.04 -3.86
CA SER A 129 -8.58 -8.66 -2.43
C SER A 129 -8.92 -9.81 -1.49
N PHE A 130 -8.29 -9.80 -0.32
CA PHE A 130 -8.52 -10.73 0.76
C PHE A 130 -9.04 -9.96 1.98
N SER A 131 -10.09 -10.50 2.60
CA SER A 131 -10.68 -9.94 3.82
C SER A 131 -10.20 -10.72 5.04
N TYR A 132 -9.90 -9.99 6.11
CA TYR A 132 -9.42 -10.49 7.39
C TYR A 132 -10.16 -9.78 8.54
N PRO A 133 -10.11 -10.30 9.79
CA PRO A 133 -10.77 -9.64 10.93
C PRO A 133 -10.32 -8.19 11.18
N TRP A 134 -9.07 -7.86 10.84
CA TRP A 134 -8.52 -6.51 10.98
C TRP A 134 -8.82 -5.59 9.79
N GLY A 135 -9.29 -6.11 8.65
CA GLY A 135 -9.53 -5.31 7.45
C GLY A 135 -9.39 -6.09 6.15
N ASN A 136 -8.74 -5.51 5.16
CA ASN A 136 -8.51 -6.13 3.86
C ASN A 136 -7.15 -5.76 3.26
N VAL A 137 -6.65 -6.59 2.35
CA VAL A 137 -5.44 -6.29 1.58
C VAL A 137 -5.55 -6.87 0.17
N GLY A 138 -5.04 -6.15 -0.82
CA GLY A 138 -5.18 -6.55 -2.20
C GLY A 138 -4.63 -5.56 -3.21
N VAL A 139 -4.88 -5.81 -4.48
CA VAL A 139 -4.59 -4.92 -5.59
C VAL A 139 -5.89 -4.34 -6.12
N TYR A 140 -5.91 -3.01 -6.23
CA TYR A 140 -7.09 -2.22 -6.55
C TYR A 140 -6.83 -1.39 -7.79
N TYR A 141 -7.84 -1.28 -8.65
CA TYR A 141 -7.81 -0.42 -9.82
C TYR A 141 -8.52 0.89 -9.52
N ASP A 142 -7.81 2.01 -9.69
CA ASP A 142 -8.41 3.33 -9.68
C ASP A 142 -8.91 3.68 -11.08
N PHE A 143 -10.23 3.59 -11.26
CA PHE A 143 -10.90 3.93 -12.51
C PHE A 143 -10.78 5.40 -12.91
N LYS A 144 -10.44 6.31 -11.97
CA LYS A 144 -10.27 7.74 -12.27
C LYS A 144 -8.89 8.04 -12.83
N GLY A 145 -7.85 7.47 -12.22
CA GLY A 145 -6.47 7.63 -12.63
C GLY A 145 -5.99 6.63 -13.68
N GLY A 146 -6.71 5.52 -13.88
CA GLY A 146 -6.26 4.42 -14.73
C GLY A 146 -5.08 3.64 -14.15
N THR A 147 -4.89 3.69 -12.83
CA THR A 147 -3.72 3.13 -12.13
C THR A 147 -4.09 1.98 -11.21
N TYR A 148 -3.11 1.16 -10.85
CA TYR A 148 -3.28 0.03 -9.94
C TYR A 148 -2.42 0.22 -8.70
N SER A 149 -2.99 0.08 -7.50
CA SER A 149 -2.24 0.14 -6.23
C SER A 149 -2.43 -1.12 -5.42
N CYS A 150 -1.41 -1.47 -4.63
CA CYS A 150 -1.63 -2.35 -3.49
C CYS A 150 -2.27 -1.53 -2.38
N ILE A 151 -3.36 -2.02 -1.80
CA ILE A 151 -4.03 -1.36 -0.68
C ILE A 151 -4.10 -2.33 0.49
N MET A 152 -3.76 -1.82 1.68
CA MET A 152 -4.04 -2.46 2.95
C MET A 152 -4.99 -1.56 3.74
N GLY A 153 -6.26 -1.95 3.83
CA GLY A 153 -7.30 -1.22 4.52
C GLY A 153 -7.59 -1.82 5.90
N PHE A 154 -7.87 -0.96 6.87
CA PHE A 154 -8.16 -1.33 8.25
C PHE A 154 -9.63 -1.09 8.56
N ASN A 155 -10.21 -1.98 9.37
CA ASN A 155 -11.54 -1.77 9.92
C ASN A 155 -11.47 -0.60 10.90
N VAL A 156 -12.09 0.52 10.55
CA VAL A 156 -12.26 1.63 11.48
C VAL A 156 -13.32 1.19 12.48
N GLN A 157 -12.91 0.73 13.66
CA GLN A 157 -13.86 0.48 14.75
C GLN A 157 -14.56 1.81 15.08
N ALA A 158 -15.90 1.76 15.01
CA ALA A 158 -16.81 2.85 15.35
C ALA A 158 -16.60 3.28 16.81
#